data_AF-A0A419K7F6-F1
#
_entry.id   AF-A0A419K7F6-F1
#
_cell.length_a   1.000
_cell.length_b   1.000
_cell.length_c   1.000
_cell.angle_alpha   90.00
_cell.angle_beta   90.00
_cell.angle_gamma   90.00
#
_symmetry.space_group_name_H-M   'P 1'
#
loop_
_entity.id
_entity.type
_entity.pdbx_description
1 polymer ?
#
loop_
_entity_poly.entity_id
_entity_poly.type
_entity_poly.pdbx_seq_one_letter_code
_entity_poly.pdbx_strand_id
1 'polypeptide(L)'
;MVMIMGLALMVYTIAERKLREALEKVEETIPDQKGKPTKKPTIRRVFQVFEGITALYKGSEMMKVLNMKPIHQKVLSLLGHEYERMYCTGYG
;
A
#
# COMPACT_ATOMS: atom_id res chain seq x y z
N MET A 1 -10.85 26.01 -1.85
CA MET A 1 -10.09 24.98 -2.60
C MET A 1 -8.67 24.76 -2.06
N VAL A 2 -7.92 25.80 -1.69
CA VAL A 2 -6.55 25.66 -1.13
C VAL A 2 -6.51 24.84 0.17
N MET A 3 -7.52 24.96 1.04
CA MET A 3 -7.59 24.19 2.30
C MET A 3 -7.63 22.67 2.09
N ILE A 4 -8.38 22.18 1.09
CA ILE A 4 -8.49 20.74 0.82
C ILE A 4 -7.16 20.18 0.31
N MET A 5 -6.49 20.91 -0.59
CA MET A 5 -5.16 20.52 -1.09
C MET A 5 -4.11 20.53 0.02
N GLY A 6 -4.14 21.53 0.91
CA GLY A 6 -3.23 21.62 2.06
C GLY A 6 -3.44 20.48 3.06
N LEU A 7 -4.69 20.17 3.41
CA LEU A 7 -5.01 19.03 4.28
C LEU A 7 -4.60 17.69 3.65
N ALA A 8 -4.85 17.50 2.35
CA ALA A 8 -4.42 16.30 1.64
C ALA A 8 -2.88 16.13 1.66
N LEU A 9 -2.12 17.21 1.41
CA LEU A 9 -0.66 17.20 1.50
C LEU A 9 -0.17 16.89 2.92
N MET A 10 -0.82 17.43 3.95
CA MET A 10 -0.50 17.13 5.34
C MET A 10 -0.73 15.64 5.65
N VAL A 11 -1.87 15.07 5.26
CA VAL A 11 -2.15 13.64 5.44
C VAL A 11 -1.11 12.78 4.71
N TYR A 12 -0.78 13.14 3.46
CA TYR A 12 0.23 12.42 2.67
C TYR A 12 1.60 12.45 3.35
N THR A 13 2.06 13.62 3.78
CA THR A 13 3.39 13.77 4.42
C THR A 13 3.48 13.01 5.73
N ILE A 14 2.41 12.97 6.54
CA ILE A 14 2.34 12.16 7.76
C ILE A 14 2.43 10.68 7.43
N ALA A 15 1.67 10.21 6.44
CA ALA A 15 1.69 8.81 6.02
C ALA A 15 3.04 8.40 5.41
N GLU A 16 3.67 9.27 4.61
CA GLU A 16 5.03 9.05 4.08
C GLU A 16 6.07 8.92 5.20
N ARG A 17 5.99 9.78 6.23
CA ARG A 17 6.89 9.70 7.39
C ARG A 17 6.73 8.38 8.12
N LYS A 18 5.48 8.02 8.49
CA LYS A 18 5.18 6.74 9.16
C LYS A 18 5.67 5.53 8.37
N LEU A 19 5.46 5.54 7.06
CA LEU A 19 5.89 4.45 6.19
C LEU A 19 7.42 4.33 6.12
N ARG A 20 8.13 5.46 6.03
CA ARG A 20 9.60 5.48 6.02
C ARG A 20 10.16 4.97 7.34
N GLU A 21 9.59 5.39 8.47
CA GLU A 21 9.99 4.89 9.79
C GLU A 21 9.76 3.38 9.92
N ALA A 22 8.63 2.86 9.41
CA ALA A 22 8.36 1.42 9.39
C ALA A 22 9.36 0.67 8.50
N LEU A 23 9.67 1.20 7.31
CA LEU A 23 10.66 0.63 6.40
C LEU A 23 12.06 0.61 6.99
N GLU A 24 12.46 1.66 7.70
CA GLU A 24 13.76 1.72 8.38
C GLU A 24 13.85 0.70 9.52
N LYS A 25 12.76 0.50 10.29
CA LYS A 25 12.71 -0.50 11.37
C LYS A 25 12.78 -1.95 10.89
N VAL A 26 12.19 -2.24 9.74
CA VAL A 26 12.14 -3.60 9.16
C VAL A 26 13.30 -3.82 8.16
N GLU A 27 14.15 -2.81 7.93
CA GLU A 27 15.25 -2.80 6.95
C GLU A 27 14.83 -3.15 5.50
N GLU A 28 13.56 -2.94 5.19
CA GLU A 28 12.96 -3.31 3.90
C GLU A 28 12.96 -2.14 2.91
N THR A 29 12.72 -2.47 1.64
CA THR A 29 12.62 -1.48 0.56
C THR A 29 11.40 -1.74 -0.32
N ILE A 30 10.83 -0.66 -0.83
CA ILE A 30 9.76 -0.70 -1.83
C ILE A 30 10.37 -0.28 -3.18
N PRO A 31 10.00 -0.91 -4.31
CA PRO A 31 10.46 -0.48 -5.62
C PRO A 31 9.91 0.90 -5.95
N ASP A 32 10.79 1.82 -6.32
CA ASP A 32 10.47 3.12 -6.88
C ASP A 32 9.78 2.98 -8.25
N GLN A 33 9.34 4.08 -8.87
CA GLN A 33 8.68 4.07 -10.19
C GLN A 33 9.53 3.39 -11.28
N LYS A 34 10.86 3.46 -11.15
CA LYS A 34 11.82 2.78 -12.05
C LYS A 34 12.15 1.33 -11.65
N GLY A 35 11.47 0.78 -10.65
CA GLY A 35 11.69 -0.58 -10.14
C GLY A 35 12.89 -0.72 -9.20
N LYS A 36 13.62 0.36 -8.89
CA LYS A 36 14.78 0.32 -7.98
C LYS A 36 14.34 0.29 -6.52
N PRO A 37 14.98 -0.51 -5.64
CA PRO A 37 14.65 -0.53 -4.22
C PRO A 37 14.91 0.85 -3.60
N THR A 38 13.91 1.41 -2.92
CA THR A 38 14.02 2.66 -2.17
C THR A 38 13.50 2.51 -0.75
N LYS A 39 14.20 3.14 0.20
CA LYS A 39 13.77 3.31 1.59
C LYS A 39 12.88 4.54 1.79
N LYS A 40 12.76 5.40 0.76
CA LYS A 40 12.01 6.67 0.82
C LYS A 40 10.91 6.74 -0.25
N PRO A 41 9.95 5.80 -0.26
CA PRO A 41 8.84 5.88 -1.20
C PRO A 41 7.93 7.09 -0.88
N THR A 42 7.12 7.48 -1.87
CA THR A 42 5.99 8.39 -1.69
C THR A 42 4.71 7.59 -1.52
N ILE A 43 3.69 8.15 -0.86
CA ILE A 43 2.39 7.47 -0.72
C ILE A 43 1.73 7.25 -2.08
N ARG A 44 1.93 8.18 -3.03
CA ARG A 44 1.54 7.96 -4.42
C ARG A 44 2.17 6.68 -4.98
N ARG A 45 3.48 6.46 -4.78
CA ARG A 45 4.14 5.24 -5.27
C ARG A 45 3.57 3.98 -4.62
N VAL A 46 3.24 4.02 -3.33
CA VAL A 46 2.60 2.91 -2.63
C VAL A 46 1.28 2.56 -3.31
N PHE A 47 0.42 3.54 -3.59
CA PHE A 47 -0.82 3.30 -4.32
C PHE A 47 -0.59 2.72 -5.71
N GLN A 48 0.44 3.18 -6.43
CA GLN A 48 0.82 2.58 -7.72
C GLN A 48 1.28 1.12 -7.61
N VAL A 49 1.84 0.73 -6.46
CA VAL A 49 2.15 -0.68 -6.22
C VAL A 49 0.85 -1.47 -6.07
N PHE A 50 -0.21 -0.92 -5.47
CA PHE A 50 -1.52 -1.60 -5.40
C PHE A 50 -2.33 -1.55 -6.71
N GLU A 51 -1.93 -0.72 -7.68
CA GLU A 51 -2.59 -0.69 -8.99
C GLU A 51 -2.46 -2.05 -9.71
N GLY A 52 -3.58 -2.52 -10.25
CA GLY A 52 -3.68 -3.81 -10.93
C GLY A 52 -4.14 -4.96 -10.04
N ILE A 53 -4.25 -4.78 -8.71
CA ILE A 53 -4.97 -5.71 -7.86
C ILE A 53 -6.46 -5.60 -8.19
N THR A 54 -7.08 -6.73 -8.51
CA THR A 54 -8.51 -6.78 -8.86
C THR A 54 -9.27 -7.52 -7.78
N ALA A 55 -10.19 -6.87 -7.09
CA ALA A 55 -11.11 -7.54 -6.17
C ALA A 55 -12.35 -8.00 -6.94
N LEU A 56 -12.63 -9.30 -6.90
CA LEU A 56 -13.81 -9.93 -7.47
C LEU A 56 -14.91 -9.98 -6.43
N TYR A 57 -16.05 -9.39 -6.75
CA TYR A 57 -17.24 -9.35 -5.91
C TYR A 57 -18.33 -10.25 -6.48
N LYS A 58 -19.06 -10.93 -5.61
CA LYS A 58 -20.32 -11.61 -5.95
C LYS A 58 -21.43 -10.98 -5.12
N GLY A 59 -22.19 -10.07 -5.74
CA GLY A 59 -23.14 -9.22 -5.00
C GLY A 59 -22.40 -8.25 -4.08
N SER A 60 -22.71 -8.29 -2.77
CA SER A 60 -22.08 -7.44 -1.75
C SER A 60 -20.87 -8.09 -1.07
N GLU A 61 -20.57 -9.35 -1.36
CA GLU A 61 -19.44 -10.08 -0.77
C GLU A 61 -18.23 -10.09 -1.70
N MET A 62 -17.07 -9.72 -1.15
CA MET A 62 -15.78 -9.84 -1.83
C MET A 62 -15.38 -11.31 -1.83
N MET A 63 -15.36 -11.94 -3.00
CA MET A 63 -15.02 -13.36 -3.12
C MET A 63 -13.52 -13.60 -3.21
N LYS A 64 -12.79 -12.80 -4.00
CA LYS A 64 -11.37 -13.08 -4.25
C LYS A 64 -10.59 -11.84 -4.65
N VAL A 65 -9.37 -11.73 -4.15
CA VAL A 65 -8.39 -10.75 -4.63
C VAL A 65 -7.50 -11.43 -5.68
N LEU A 66 -7.55 -10.91 -6.90
CA LEU A 66 -6.81 -11.39 -8.07
C LEU A 66 -5.60 -10.49 -8.35
N ASN A 67 -4.60 -11.07 -9.02
CA ASN A 67 -3.37 -10.40 -9.45
C ASN A 67 -2.47 -9.92 -8.28
N MET A 68 -2.55 -10.59 -7.13
CA MET A 68 -1.67 -10.31 -6.00
C MET A 68 -0.26 -10.89 -6.24
N LYS A 69 0.67 -10.03 -6.63
CA LYS A 69 2.12 -10.28 -6.70
C LYS A 69 2.78 -10.25 -5.31
N PRO A 70 3.96 -10.88 -5.15
CA PRO A 70 4.72 -10.90 -3.88
C PRO A 70 5.07 -9.50 -3.38
N ILE A 71 5.16 -8.51 -4.27
CA ILE A 71 5.42 -7.13 -3.86
C ILE A 71 4.27 -6.54 -3.03
N HIS A 72 3.01 -6.87 -3.32
CA HIS A 72 1.90 -6.34 -2.52
C HIS A 72 1.86 -6.99 -1.14
N GLN A 73 2.17 -8.28 -1.03
CA GLN A 73 2.30 -8.94 0.29
C GLN A 73 3.39 -8.27 1.13
N LYS A 74 4.54 -7.96 0.52
CA LYS A 74 5.62 -7.22 1.18
C LYS A 74 5.15 -5.84 1.66
N VAL A 75 4.45 -5.07 0.81
CA VAL A 75 3.90 -3.75 1.21
C VAL A 75 2.81 -3.88 2.28
N LEU A 76 1.93 -4.88 2.21
CA LEU A 76 0.89 -5.12 3.22
C LEU A 76 1.49 -5.49 4.57
N SER A 77 2.51 -6.36 4.60
CA SER A 77 3.25 -6.71 5.82
C SER A 77 3.89 -5.47 6.47
N LEU A 78 4.39 -4.54 5.67
CA LEU A 78 4.95 -3.27 6.15
C LEU A 78 3.91 -2.28 6.69
N LEU A 79 2.69 -2.32 6.17
CA LEU A 79 1.56 -1.50 6.67
C LEU A 79 0.95 -2.09 7.96
N GLY A 80 1.05 -3.41 8.13
CA GLY A 80 0.65 -4.14 9.33
C GLY A 80 -0.42 -5.20 9.06
N HIS A 81 -0.54 -6.13 10.01
CA HIS A 81 -1.42 -7.30 9.91
C HIS A 81 -2.91 -6.98 9.69
N GLU A 82 -3.37 -5.80 10.09
CA GLU A 82 -4.76 -5.37 9.86
C GLU A 82 -5.06 -5.22 8.36
N TYR A 83 -4.09 -4.71 7.60
CA TYR A 83 -4.20 -4.54 6.14
C TYR A 83 -4.08 -5.89 5.43
N GLU A 84 -3.22 -6.78 5.90
CA GLU A 84 -3.16 -8.15 5.38
C GLU A 84 -4.52 -8.85 5.51
N ARG A 85 -5.21 -8.72 6.65
CA ARG A 85 -6.54 -9.32 6.81
C ARG A 85 -7.56 -8.78 5.82
N MET A 86 -7.54 -7.47 5.52
CA MET A 86 -8.48 -6.89 4.53
C MET A 86 -8.29 -7.44 3.12
N TYR A 87 -7.06 -7.78 2.73
CA TYR A 87 -6.76 -8.28 1.38
C TYR A 87 -6.71 -9.82 1.30
N CYS A 88 -6.46 -10.52 2.40
CA CYS A 88 -6.35 -11.98 2.45
C CYS A 88 -7.67 -12.71 2.73
N THR A 89 -8.80 -12.04 2.98
CA THR A 89 -10.11 -12.68 3.27
C THR A 89 -10.70 -13.51 2.11
N GLY A 90 -10.05 -13.54 0.94
CA GLY A 90 -10.49 -14.32 -0.23
C GLY A 90 -9.61 -15.54 -0.57
N TYR A 91 -8.73 -15.98 0.34
CA TYR A 91 -8.05 -17.29 0.22
C TYR A 91 -8.88 -18.38 0.91
N GLY A 92 -9.97 -18.77 0.25
CA GLY A 92 -10.74 -19.98 0.49
C GLY A 92 -10.90 -20.73 -0.82
#